data_AF-A0A3N1QI82-F1
#
_entry.id   AF-A0A3N1QI82-F1
#
_cell.length_a   1.000
_cell.length_b   1.000
_cell.length_c   1.000
_cell.angle_alpha   90.00
_cell.angle_beta   90.00
_cell.angle_gamma   90.00
#
_symmetry.space_group_name_H-M   'P 1'
#
loop_
_entity.id
_entity.type
_entity.pdbx_description
1 polymer ?
#
loop_
_entity_poly.entity_id
_entity_poly.type
_entity_poly.pdbx_seq_one_letter_code
_entity_poly.pdbx_strand_id
1 'polypeptide(L)' 'MALKLFRPSIGGRARLQVGSASYGLPSGCKVVRVQDGALAWVLDLAGVVRAFTEGGEVEVPTPLQQLVKNKIFGTK' A
#
# COMPACT_ATOMS: atom_id res chain seq x y z
N MET A 1 -1.51 -1.84 16.99
CA MET A 1 -1.20 -2.75 15.85
C MET A 1 -0.07 -2.18 15.03
N ALA A 2 0.82 -3.02 14.49
CA ALA A 2 2.05 -2.59 13.83
C ALA A 2 1.95 -2.71 12.30
N LEU A 3 2.43 -1.69 11.58
CA LEU A 3 2.62 -1.74 10.14
C LEU A 3 4.12 -1.76 9.84
N LYS A 4 4.59 -2.78 9.12
CA LYS A 4 6.00 -2.94 8.75
C LYS A 4 6.13 -3.13 7.25
N LEU A 5 6.97 -2.31 6.63
CA LEU A 5 7.33 -2.44 5.22
C LEU A 5 8.71 -3.07 5.12
N PHE A 6 8.78 -4.26 4.54
CA PHE A 6 10.01 -4.96 4.25
C PHE A 6 10.38 -4.71 2.78
N ARG A 7 11.38 -3.85 2.57
CA ARG A 7 12.00 -3.63 1.25
C ARG A 7 13.27 -4.48 1.17
N PRO A 8 13.27 -5.61 0.46
CA PRO A 8 14.49 -6.38 0.27
C PRO A 8 15.50 -5.57 -0.54
N SER A 9 16.75 -5.58 -0.09
CA SER A 9 17.84 -4.79 -0.67
C SER A 9 18.28 -5.29 -2.05
N ILE A 10 18.01 -6.55 -2.38
CA ILE A 10 18.46 -7.23 -3.61
C ILE A 10 17.38 -8.21 -4.08
N GLY A 11 16.82 -8.00 -5.28
CA GLY A 11 16.04 -8.99 -6.06
C GLY A 11 14.72 -9.52 -5.48
N GLY A 12 14.39 -9.25 -4.21
CA GLY A 12 13.17 -9.73 -3.58
C GLY A 12 11.95 -8.85 -3.89
N ARG A 13 10.75 -9.44 -3.81
CA ARG A 13 9.49 -8.67 -3.78
C ARG A 13 9.36 -7.98 -2.43
N ALA A 14 9.00 -6.69 -2.43
CA ALA A 14 8.68 -5.99 -1.19
C ALA A 14 7.51 -6.68 -0.48
N ARG A 15 7.50 -6.64 0.86
CA ARG A 15 6.43 -7.22 1.67
C ARG A 15 5.86 -6.18 2.61
N LEU A 16 4.54 -6.14 2.71
CA LEU A 16 3.80 -5.25 3.60
C LEU A 16 3.13 -6.08 4.68
N GLN A 17 3.54 -5.89 5.93
CA GLN A 17 2.87 -6.46 7.08
C GLN A 17 1.91 -5.44 7.67
N VAL A 18 0.65 -5.84 7.81
CA VAL A 18 -0.44 -5.05 8.37
C VAL A 18 -1.05 -5.88 9.49
N GLY A 19 -0.67 -5.57 10.75
CA GLY A 19 -1.00 -6.42 11.89
C GLY A 19 -0.38 -7.81 11.78
N SER A 20 -1.23 -8.85 11.80
CA SER A 20 -0.84 -10.24 11.59
C SER A 20 -0.78 -10.65 10.12
N ALA A 21 -1.38 -9.87 9.22
CA ALA A 21 -1.42 -10.18 7.79
C ALA A 21 -0.14 -9.71 7.08
N SER A 22 0.28 -10.45 6.05
CA SER A 22 1.49 -10.17 5.29
C SER A 22 1.22 -10.31 3.79
N TYR A 23 1.48 -9.24 3.04
CA TYR A 23 1.16 -9.11 1.63
C TYR A 23 2.43 -8.95 0.79
N GLY A 24 2.49 -9.68 -0.32
CA GLY A 24 3.52 -9.47 -1.34
C GLY A 24 3.18 -8.24 -2.18
N LEU A 25 4.17 -7.37 -2.37
CA LEU A 25 4.02 -6.17 -3.18
C LEU A 25 4.74 -6.30 -4.52
N PRO A 26 4.15 -5.78 -5.61
CA PRO A 26 4.81 -5.73 -6.90
C PRO A 26 6.04 -4.81 -6.86
N SER A 27 7.02 -5.09 -7.72
CA SER A 27 8.24 -4.29 -7.82
C SER A 27 7.92 -2.84 -8.21
N GLY A 28 8.61 -1.87 -7.61
CA GLY A 28 8.46 -0.45 -7.92
C GLY A 28 7.20 0.23 -7.37
N CYS A 29 6.38 -0.47 -6.56
CA CYS A 29 5.24 0.17 -5.92
C CYS A 29 5.67 1.19 -4.84
N LYS A 30 4.83 2.21 -4.65
CA LYS A 30 4.94 3.17 -3.55
C LYS A 30 3.97 2.78 -2.45
N VAL A 31 4.45 2.83 -1.21
CA VAL A 31 3.66 2.45 -0.02
C VAL A 31 3.64 3.62 0.94
N VAL A 32 2.45 4.00 1.40
CA VAL A 32 2.26 5.02 2.42
C VAL A 32 1.42 4.47 3.56
N ARG A 33 1.94 4.57 4.78
CA ARG A 33 1.24 4.21 6.01
C ARG A 33 0.29 5.34 6.39
N VAL A 34 -0.95 5.00 6.74
CA VAL A 34 -1.87 5.94 7.40
C VAL A 34 -1.69 5.81 8.91
N GLN A 35 -1.47 6.93 9.59
CA GLN A 35 -1.12 6.95 11.03
C GLN A 35 -2.25 6.40 11.93
N ASP A 36 -3.50 6.45 11.48
CA ASP A 36 -4.69 6.14 12.31
C ASP A 36 -5.14 4.67 12.30
N GLY A 37 -4.36 3.74 11.75
CA GLY A 37 -4.74 2.32 11.80
C GLY A 37 -3.75 1.36 11.18
N ALA A 38 -4.08 0.08 11.23
CA ALA A 38 -3.44 -0.95 10.44
C ALA A 38 -3.94 -0.84 8.98
N LEU A 39 -3.68 0.30 8.34
CA LEU A 39 -4.05 0.60 6.97
C LEU A 39 -2.85 1.19 6.22
N ALA A 40 -2.59 0.65 5.03
CA ALA A 40 -1.59 1.17 4.11
C ALA A 40 -2.16 1.34 2.71
N TRP A 41 -1.81 2.47 2.09
CA TRP A 41 -2.05 2.72 0.68
C TRP A 41 -0.85 2.21 -0.13
N VAL A 42 -1.14 1.49 -1.20
CA VAL A 42 -0.15 1.03 -2.16
C VAL A 42 -0.53 1.53 -3.54
N LEU A 43 0.40 2.22 -4.19
CA LEU A 43 0.30 2.63 -5.58
C LEU A 43 1.25 1.77 -6.40
N ASP A 44 0.73 0.99 -7.33
CA ASP A 44 1.55 0.21 -8.26
C ASP A 44 2.02 1.05 -9.46
N LEU A 45 2.86 0.45 -10.31
CA LEU A 45 3.38 1.10 -11.51
C LEU A 45 2.33 1.28 -12.62
N ALA A 46 1.24 0.51 -12.59
CA ALA A 46 0.10 0.69 -13.49
C ALA A 46 -0.79 1.87 -13.06
N GLY A 47 -0.50 2.46 -11.90
CA GLY A 47 -1.27 3.55 -11.32
C GLY A 47 -2.53 3.06 -10.62
N VAL A 48 -2.64 1.80 -10.20
CA VAL A 48 -3.76 1.30 -9.41
C VAL A 48 -3.46 1.53 -7.93
N VAL A 49 -4.43 2.11 -7.21
CA VAL A 49 -4.36 2.27 -5.76
C VAL A 49 -5.07 1.11 -5.08
N ARG A 50 -4.39 0.45 -4.15
CA ARG A 50 -4.92 -0.61 -3.30
C ARG A 50 -4.79 -0.22 -1.84
N ALA A 51 -5.77 -0.60 -1.02
CA ALA A 51 -5.70 -0.46 0.42
C ALA A 51 -5.43 -1.82 1.05
N PHE A 52 -4.47 -1.89 1.97
CA PHE A 52 -4.19 -3.09 2.73
C PHE A 52 -4.53 -2.84 4.19
N THR A 53 -5.36 -3.73 4.73
CA THR A 53 -5.80 -3.72 6.13
C THR A 53 -5.45 -5.04 6.80
N GLU A 54 -5.67 -5.15 8.10
CA GLU A 54 -5.59 -6.45 8.80
C GLU A 54 -6.62 -7.46 8.30
N GLY A 55 -7.76 -6.99 7.79
CA GLY A 55 -8.84 -7.83 7.30
C GLY A 55 -8.65 -8.32 5.86
N GLY A 56 -7.66 -7.80 5.12
CA GLY A 56 -7.51 -8.10 3.71
C GLY A 56 -7.02 -6.94 2.86
N GLU A 57 -6.76 -7.27 1.60
CA GLU A 57 -6.70 -6.29 0.51
C GLU A 57 -8.12 -5.78 0.24
N VAL A 58 -8.27 -4.46 0.20
CA VAL A 58 -9.52 -3.78 -0.12
C VAL A 58 -9.33 -3.04 -1.43
N GLU A 59 -10.18 -3.38 -2.40
CA GLU A 59 -10.24 -2.64 -3.65
C GLU A 59 -10.80 -1.24 -3.39
N VAL A 60 -10.13 -0.25 -3.97
CA VAL A 60 -10.45 1.15 -3.76
C VAL A 60 -11.26 1.62 -4.97
N PRO A 61 -12.49 2.14 -4.79
CA PRO A 61 -13.28 2.68 -5.88
C PRO A 61 -12.54 3.78 -6.65
N THR A 62 -12.72 3.86 -7.97
CA THR A 62 -12.03 4.81 -8.86
C THR A 62 -12.01 6.26 -8.37
N PRO A 63 -13.13 6.83 -7.85
CA PRO A 63 -13.12 8.19 -7.33
C PRO A 63 -12.18 8.38 -6.13
N LEU A 64 -12.10 7.38 -5.25
CA LEU A 64 -11.20 7.39 -4.10
C LEU A 64 -9.75 7.14 -4.53
N GLN A 65 -9.50 6.34 -5.57
CA GLN A 65 -8.15 6.17 -6.10
C GLN A 65 -7.55 7.50 -6.55
N GLN A 66 -8.31 8.32 -7.28
CA GLN A 66 -7.85 9.66 -7.70
C GLN A 66 -7.57 10.57 -6.51
N LEU A 67 -8.44 10.54 -5.49
CA LEU A 67 -8.22 11.31 -4.27
C LEU A 67 -6.93 10.89 -3.56
N VAL A 68 -6.71 9.59 -3.38
CA VAL A 68 -5.51 9.04 -2.72
C VAL A 68 -4.24 9.34 -3.53
N LYS A 69 -4.29 9.17 -4.85
CA LYS A 69 -3.18 9.56 -5.75
C LYS A 69 -2.76 11.01 -5.53
N ASN A 70 -3.73 11.92 -5.54
CA ASN A 70 -3.45 13.35 -5.45
C ASN A 70 -3.04 13.77 -4.04
N LYS A 71 -3.72 13.28 -3.01
CA LYS A 71 -3.52 13.69 -1.60
C LYS A 71 -2.38 12.97 -0.90
N ILE A 72 -2.16 11.69 -1.22
CA ILE A 72 -1.21 10.82 -0.51
C ILE A 72 0.07 10.62 -1.31
N PHE A 73 -0.05 10.34 -2.61
CA PHE A 73 1.12 10.07 -3.47
C PHE A 73 1.63 11.31 -4.22
N GLY A 74 0.89 12.42 -4.20
CA GLY A 74 1.25 13.66 -4.87
C GLY A 74 1.39 13.53 -6.39
N THR A 75 0.79 12.51 -7.01
CA THR A 75 0.76 12.37 -8.46
C THR A 75 -0.26 13.35 -9.01
N LYS A 76 0.21 14.47 -9.57
CA LYS A 76 -0.62 15.43 -10.31
C LYS A 76 -0.86 14.98 -11.74
#